data_AF-A0A367X6I1-F1
#
_entry.id   AF-A0A367X6I1-F1
#
_cell.length_a   1.000
_cell.length_b   1.000
_cell.length_c   1.000
_cell.angle_alpha   90.00
_cell.angle_beta   90.00
_cell.angle_gamma   90.00
#
_symmetry.space_group_name_H-M   'P 1'
#
loop_
_entity.id
_entity.type
_entity.pdbx_description
1 polymer ?
#
loop_
_entity_poly.entity_id
_entity_poly.type
_entity_poly.pdbx_seq_one_letter_code
_entity_poly.pdbx_strand_id
1 'polypeptide(L)'
;MSLDLGISYDGLKYALSIKDSYRTREPLTVTGAGDRKRLLMPEHLLSNDLALLQYDDPLALAVIATKDPESPMALAAATRMGPHAKCKELITGIFEVVGDATKHELVHDCIKLLTKNAFSPESMHVVRNRASNHVVEIREFYRRAMTENLRALLDGKREARDFVDEFIELATSGNLRIEIYKRLVIKLMRSDAVRPSVKFMLLERLDCFPQMVKIQIVSEVNAAPDTAEYQTLKQELRWIYEAKTRETKRDNAEKSAKSWLSPSRMDFATAVGMQNKRNAEANCAADPYRGTRSAMPGFNSREIASWLS
;
A
#
# COMPACT_ATOMS: atom_id res chain seq x y z
N MET A 1 9.43 30.98 23.58
CA MET A 1 10.38 29.86 23.71
C MET A 1 9.76 28.66 23.02
N SER A 2 10.28 28.25 21.86
CA SER A 2 9.87 26.98 21.24
C SER A 2 10.61 25.88 21.99
N LEU A 3 9.89 25.05 22.74
CA LEU A 3 10.47 23.87 23.36
C LEU A 3 10.87 22.93 22.21
N ASP A 4 12.17 22.78 21.96
CA ASP A 4 12.71 21.85 20.97
C ASP A 4 12.57 20.40 21.48
N LEU A 5 11.32 19.95 21.59
CA LEU A 5 10.92 18.62 22.05
C LEU A 5 11.36 17.51 21.10
N GLY A 6 11.90 17.86 19.93
CA GLY A 6 12.31 16.92 18.89
C GLY A 6 11.17 16.26 18.15
N ILE A 7 9.95 16.81 18.28
CA ILE A 7 8.74 16.37 17.60
C ILE A 7 8.24 17.53 16.75
N SER A 8 8.10 17.31 15.45
CA SER A 8 7.54 18.31 14.52
C SER A 8 6.04 18.10 14.31
N TYR A 9 5.30 19.20 14.10
CA TYR A 9 3.90 19.13 13.66
C TYR A 9 3.76 18.39 12.32
N ASP A 10 4.72 18.60 11.41
CA ASP A 10 4.78 17.87 10.14
C ASP A 10 5.07 16.38 10.37
N GLY A 11 5.89 16.06 11.36
CA GLY A 11 6.16 14.69 11.80
C GLY A 11 4.90 13.96 12.30
N LEU A 12 4.07 14.65 13.09
CA LEU A 12 2.80 14.11 13.58
C LEU A 12 1.80 13.87 12.44
N LYS A 13 1.65 14.83 11.53
CA LYS A 13 0.80 14.66 10.33
C LYS A 13 1.28 13.47 9.49
N TYR A 14 2.60 13.32 9.36
CA TYR A 14 3.18 12.22 8.60
C TYR A 14 2.98 10.86 9.28
N ALA A 15 3.16 10.78 10.59
CA ALA A 15 2.90 9.57 11.38
C ALA A 15 1.45 9.08 11.23
N LEU A 16 0.48 10.00 11.16
CA LEU A 16 -0.92 9.65 10.86
C LEU A 16 -1.09 9.10 9.43
N SER A 17 -0.41 9.70 8.44
CA SER A 17 -0.46 9.19 7.06
C SER A 17 0.15 7.79 6.92
N ILE A 18 1.19 7.47 7.68
CA ILE A 18 1.80 6.12 7.73
C ILE A 18 0.78 5.13 8.28
N LYS A 19 0.08 5.48 9.37
CA LYS A 19 -0.97 4.65 9.95
C LYS A 19 -2.09 4.37 8.95
N ASP A 20 -2.51 5.37 8.19
CA ASP A 20 -3.53 5.20 7.15
C ASP A 20 -3.03 4.29 6.01
N SER A 21 -1.76 4.42 5.62
CA SER A 21 -1.13 3.58 4.59
C SER A 21 -1.11 2.10 5.00
N TYR A 22 -0.79 1.81 6.26
CA TYR A 22 -0.88 0.44 6.79
C TYR A 22 -2.31 -0.09 6.82
N ARG A 23 -3.30 0.78 7.13
CA ARG A 23 -4.71 0.39 7.10
C ARG A 23 -5.18 0.04 5.69
N THR A 24 -4.71 0.76 4.68
CA THR A 24 -5.04 0.52 3.27
C THR A 24 -4.14 -0.51 2.60
N ARG A 25 -3.15 -1.07 3.32
CA ARG A 25 -2.12 -1.98 2.80
C ARG A 25 -1.28 -1.37 1.66
N GLU A 26 -1.19 -0.04 1.63
CA GLU A 26 -0.31 0.66 0.70
C GLU A 26 1.12 0.64 1.23
N PRO A 27 2.09 0.26 0.40
CA PRO A 27 3.48 0.26 0.80
C PRO A 27 3.97 1.68 1.05
N LEU A 28 4.79 1.84 2.09
CA LEU A 28 5.48 3.09 2.36
C LEU A 28 6.45 3.43 1.24
N THR A 29 6.50 4.69 0.81
CA THR A 29 7.40 5.14 -0.25
C THR A 29 8.29 6.29 0.21
N VAL A 30 9.51 6.33 -0.31
CA VAL A 30 10.47 7.43 -0.16
C VAL A 30 10.64 8.11 -1.51
N THR A 31 10.77 9.44 -1.50
CA THR A 31 11.19 10.23 -2.67
C THR A 31 12.68 10.02 -2.91
N GLY A 32 13.02 9.27 -3.97
CA GLY A 32 14.42 9.11 -4.39
C GLY A 32 14.90 10.24 -5.30
N ALA A 33 16.16 10.15 -5.73
CA ALA A 33 16.73 11.07 -6.71
C ALA A 33 15.84 11.20 -7.96
N GLY A 34 15.48 12.45 -8.31
CA GLY A 34 14.63 12.80 -9.46
C GLY A 34 13.12 12.66 -9.24
N ASP A 35 12.62 12.91 -8.03
CA ASP A 35 11.19 12.85 -7.64
C ASP A 35 10.49 11.49 -7.90
N ARG A 36 11.26 10.44 -8.14
CA ARG A 36 10.73 9.09 -8.31
C ARG A 36 10.41 8.51 -6.95
N LYS A 37 9.12 8.22 -6.70
CA LYS A 37 8.67 7.44 -5.54
C LYS A 37 9.24 6.02 -5.63
N ARG A 38 10.00 5.61 -4.61
CA ARG A 38 10.56 4.27 -4.44
C ARG A 38 9.97 3.64 -3.19
N LEU A 39 9.88 2.31 -3.17
CA LEU A 39 9.47 1.57 -1.98
C LEU A 39 10.44 1.87 -0.83
N LEU A 40 9.93 2.19 0.37
CA LEU A 40 10.72 2.23 1.59
C LEU A 40 11.10 0.78 1.93
N MET A 41 12.39 0.57 2.18
CA MET A 41 12.95 -0.75 2.48
C MET A 41 13.64 -0.67 3.85
N PRO A 42 13.73 -1.78 4.60
CA PRO A 42 14.41 -1.79 5.89
C PRO A 42 15.87 -1.29 5.80
N GLU A 43 16.57 -1.57 4.71
CA GLU A 43 17.96 -1.13 4.49
C GLU A 43 18.08 0.39 4.42
N HIS A 44 17.05 1.08 3.90
CA HIS A 44 17.05 2.53 3.87
C HIS A 44 17.06 3.09 5.30
N LEU A 45 16.29 2.50 6.21
CA LEU A 45 16.23 2.90 7.62
C LEU A 45 17.53 2.57 8.36
N LEU A 46 18.16 1.43 8.07
CA LEU A 46 19.44 1.03 8.68
C LEU A 46 20.63 1.88 8.21
N SER A 47 20.52 2.51 7.03
CA SER A 47 21.56 3.37 6.47
C SER A 47 21.46 4.78 7.06
N ASN A 48 22.38 5.14 7.94
CA ASN A 48 22.40 6.47 8.57
C ASN A 48 22.71 7.60 7.57
N ASP A 49 23.37 7.29 6.45
CA ASP A 49 23.81 8.30 5.47
C ASP A 49 22.71 8.75 4.51
N LEU A 50 21.55 8.07 4.53
CA LEU A 50 20.39 8.44 3.73
C LEU A 50 19.53 9.42 4.51
N ALA A 51 19.35 10.63 3.99
CA ALA A 51 18.32 11.55 4.47
C ALA A 51 16.95 11.03 4.02
N LEU A 52 16.13 10.60 4.98
CA LEU A 52 14.78 10.08 4.71
C LEU A 52 13.70 11.12 4.99
N LEU A 53 14.11 12.37 5.22
CA LEU A 53 13.24 13.54 5.39
C LEU A 53 12.20 13.29 6.49
N GLN A 54 10.92 13.14 6.13
CA GLN A 54 9.83 12.99 7.09
C GLN A 54 9.89 11.66 7.87
N TYR A 55 10.58 10.64 7.36
CA TYR A 55 10.81 9.38 8.09
C TYR A 55 11.88 9.49 9.17
N ASP A 56 12.66 10.57 9.23
CA ASP A 56 13.63 10.80 10.30
C ASP A 56 12.98 11.40 11.57
N ASP A 57 11.69 11.75 11.51
CA ASP A 57 10.95 12.20 12.69
C ASP A 57 10.73 11.03 13.67
N PRO A 58 11.01 11.20 14.98
CA PRO A 58 10.86 10.15 15.96
C PRO A 58 9.45 9.55 16.05
N LEU A 59 8.39 10.33 15.81
CA LEU A 59 7.02 9.81 15.83
C LEU A 59 6.73 8.94 14.61
N ALA A 60 7.24 9.32 13.43
CA ALA A 60 7.12 8.49 12.24
C ALA A 60 7.81 7.13 12.46
N LEU A 61 9.02 7.14 13.00
CA LEU A 61 9.76 5.92 13.33
C LEU A 61 9.07 5.09 14.41
N ALA A 62 8.50 5.72 15.44
CA ALA A 62 7.74 5.04 16.49
C ALA A 62 6.51 4.33 15.92
N VAL A 63 5.76 4.98 15.02
CA VAL A 63 4.59 4.34 14.37
C VAL A 63 5.03 3.15 13.53
N ILE A 64 6.12 3.25 12.76
CA ILE A 64 6.65 2.13 11.98
C ILE A 64 7.07 0.99 12.91
N ALA A 65 7.88 1.26 13.94
CA ALA A 65 8.37 0.26 14.88
C ALA A 65 7.24 -0.47 15.66
N THR A 66 6.10 0.20 15.85
CA THR A 66 4.96 -0.36 16.60
C THR A 66 3.95 -1.07 15.70
N LYS A 67 3.66 -0.52 14.52
CA LYS A 67 2.50 -0.89 13.69
C LYS A 67 2.85 -1.57 12.38
N ASP A 68 4.12 -1.57 11.96
CA ASP A 68 4.49 -2.21 10.70
C ASP A 68 4.11 -3.71 10.73
N PRO A 69 3.50 -4.23 9.65
CA PRO A 69 3.13 -5.64 9.56
C PRO A 69 4.32 -6.58 9.79
N GLU A 70 5.52 -6.19 9.33
CA GLU A 70 6.71 -7.03 9.22
C GLU A 70 7.79 -6.66 10.25
N SER A 71 8.35 -7.69 10.88
CA SER A 71 9.46 -7.56 11.84
C SER A 71 10.68 -6.78 11.30
N PRO A 72 11.22 -7.05 10.09
CA PRO A 72 12.43 -6.37 9.61
C PRO A 72 12.29 -4.86 9.47
N MET A 73 11.14 -4.35 9.02
CA MET A 73 10.91 -2.92 8.88
C MET A 73 10.77 -2.25 10.25
N ALA A 74 9.98 -2.87 11.14
CA ALA A 74 9.80 -2.38 12.51
C ALA A 74 11.15 -2.32 13.27
N LEU A 75 11.97 -3.35 13.13
CA LEU A 75 13.29 -3.43 13.76
C LEU A 75 14.27 -2.40 13.19
N ALA A 76 14.24 -2.17 11.88
CA ALA A 76 15.05 -1.14 11.25
C ALA A 76 14.64 0.27 11.71
N ALA A 77 13.34 0.54 11.86
CA ALA A 77 12.84 1.80 12.39
C ALA A 77 13.26 2.03 13.85
N ALA A 78 13.13 1.00 14.71
CA ALA A 78 13.59 1.07 16.09
C ALA A 78 15.10 1.32 16.18
N THR A 79 15.89 0.63 15.34
CA THR A 79 17.35 0.83 15.27
C THR A 79 17.72 2.26 14.86
N ARG A 80 17.00 2.83 13.89
CA ARG A 80 17.21 4.22 13.44
C ARG A 80 16.82 5.24 14.49
N MET A 81 15.79 4.96 15.30
CA MET A 81 15.32 5.83 16.37
C MET A 81 16.26 5.86 17.60
N GLY A 82 17.04 4.80 17.83
CA GLY A 82 17.93 4.67 19.00
C GLY A 82 18.87 5.87 19.25
N PRO A 83 19.61 6.37 18.25
CA PRO A 83 20.44 7.57 18.40
C PRO A 83 19.65 8.83 18.80
N HIS A 84 18.40 8.98 18.34
CA HIS A 84 17.55 10.12 18.70
C HIS A 84 17.05 10.01 20.14
N ALA A 85 16.75 8.80 20.61
CA ALA A 85 16.35 8.55 21.99
C ALA A 85 17.43 8.99 22.98
N LYS A 86 18.70 8.69 22.71
CA LYS A 86 19.84 9.10 23.54
C LYS A 86 19.90 10.62 23.80
N CYS A 87 19.44 11.43 22.85
CA CYS A 87 19.62 12.88 22.89
C CYS A 87 18.51 13.64 23.64
N LYS A 88 17.30 13.07 23.78
CA LYS A 88 16.14 13.76 24.35
C LYS A 88 15.32 12.84 25.25
N GLU A 89 15.01 13.28 26.47
CA GLU A 89 14.25 12.49 27.45
C GLU A 89 12.85 12.09 26.96
N LEU A 90 12.14 13.01 26.29
CA LEU A 90 10.83 12.70 25.70
C LEU A 90 10.92 11.58 24.66
N ILE A 91 11.95 11.59 23.81
CA ILE A 91 12.15 10.55 22.80
C ILE A 91 12.53 9.23 23.48
N THR A 92 13.31 9.26 24.57
CA THR A 92 13.58 8.06 25.39
C THR A 92 12.27 7.47 25.92
N GLY A 93 11.37 8.27 26.48
CA GLY A 93 10.07 7.79 26.96
C GLY A 93 9.21 7.22 25.83
N ILE A 94 9.20 7.85 24.65
CA ILE A 94 8.52 7.30 23.46
C ILE A 94 9.15 5.96 23.05
N PHE A 95 10.48 5.86 23.09
CA PHE A 95 11.21 4.65 22.74
C PHE A 95 10.85 3.47 23.65
N GLU A 96 10.71 3.71 24.95
CA GLU A 96 10.25 2.71 25.91
C GLU A 96 8.81 2.28 25.64
N VAL A 97 7.90 3.24 25.39
CA VAL A 97 6.50 2.95 25.03
C VAL A 97 6.42 2.12 23.75
N VAL A 98 7.28 2.37 22.76
CA VAL A 98 7.36 1.54 21.54
C VAL A 98 7.78 0.12 21.88
N GLY A 99 8.70 -0.06 22.83
CA GLY A 99 9.10 -1.37 23.35
C GLY A 99 7.93 -2.16 23.92
N ASP A 100 7.06 -1.50 24.68
CA ASP A 100 5.88 -2.14 25.29
C ASP A 100 4.72 -2.34 24.29
N ALA A 101 4.58 -1.45 23.32
CA ALA A 101 3.44 -1.43 22.38
C ALA A 101 3.69 -2.24 21.09
N THR A 102 4.94 -2.57 20.77
CA THR A 102 5.27 -3.33 19.56
C THR A 102 4.74 -4.75 19.65
N LYS A 103 4.31 -5.29 18.50
CA LYS A 103 3.87 -6.69 18.38
C LYS A 103 5.03 -7.66 18.12
N HIS A 104 6.23 -7.14 17.86
CA HIS A 104 7.38 -7.93 17.43
C HIS A 104 8.34 -8.15 18.59
N GLU A 105 8.52 -9.40 19.02
CA GLU A 105 9.37 -9.77 20.16
C GLU A 105 10.83 -9.29 19.98
N LEU A 106 11.38 -9.42 18.76
CA LEU A 106 12.73 -8.96 18.46
C LEU A 106 12.92 -7.46 18.65
N VAL A 107 11.88 -6.66 18.36
CA VAL A 107 11.92 -5.21 18.54
C VAL A 107 11.93 -4.87 20.03
N HIS A 108 11.05 -5.51 20.81
CA HIS A 108 11.03 -5.38 22.27
C HIS A 108 12.38 -5.74 22.90
N ASP A 109 12.98 -6.86 22.51
CA ASP A 109 14.28 -7.30 23.04
C ASP A 109 15.42 -6.32 22.70
N CYS A 110 15.44 -5.80 21.47
CA CYS A 110 16.41 -4.79 21.06
C CYS A 110 16.24 -3.47 21.80
N ILE A 111 15.01 -2.99 21.98
CA ILE A 111 14.71 -1.77 22.75
C ILE A 111 15.16 -1.95 24.20
N LYS A 112 14.80 -3.07 24.83
CA LYS A 112 15.19 -3.40 26.21
C LYS A 112 16.71 -3.46 26.37
N LEU A 113 17.44 -4.00 25.38
CA LEU A 113 18.89 -4.02 25.38
C LEU A 113 19.48 -2.60 25.30
N LEU A 114 18.93 -1.72 24.46
CA LEU A 114 19.42 -0.35 24.32
C LEU A 114 19.14 0.50 25.56
N THR A 115 17.93 0.42 26.11
CA THR A 115 17.54 1.15 27.33
C THR A 115 18.38 0.71 28.53
N LYS A 116 18.57 -0.61 28.73
CA LYS A 116 19.40 -1.14 29.84
C LYS A 116 20.87 -0.70 29.77
N ASN A 117 21.40 -0.52 28.57
CA ASN A 117 22.78 -0.11 28.34
C ASN A 117 22.94 1.39 28.10
N ALA A 118 21.94 2.20 28.48
CA ALA A 118 21.93 3.66 28.34
C ALA A 118 22.37 4.15 26.93
N PHE A 119 21.97 3.42 25.89
CA PHE A 119 22.32 3.73 24.50
C PHE A 119 23.84 3.84 24.26
N SER A 120 24.62 2.91 24.83
CA SER A 120 26.06 2.83 24.57
C SER A 120 26.34 2.59 23.07
N PRO A 121 27.41 3.16 22.50
CA PRO A 121 27.75 2.95 21.09
C PRO A 121 27.85 1.47 20.71
N GLU A 122 28.45 0.67 21.59
CA GLU A 122 28.59 -0.78 21.40
C GLU A 122 27.22 -1.49 21.32
N SER A 123 26.30 -1.19 22.23
CA SER A 123 24.95 -1.77 22.20
C SER A 123 24.17 -1.37 20.94
N MET A 124 24.34 -0.13 20.47
CA MET A 124 23.75 0.33 19.20
C MET A 124 24.34 -0.40 17.99
N HIS A 125 25.65 -0.67 17.99
CA HIS A 125 26.29 -1.47 16.93
C HIS A 125 25.80 -2.91 16.93
N VAL A 126 25.66 -3.54 18.10
CA VAL A 126 25.12 -4.91 18.23
C VAL A 126 23.69 -4.99 17.70
N VAL A 127 22.81 -4.07 18.09
CA VAL A 127 21.43 -4.05 17.61
C VAL A 127 21.37 -3.80 16.11
N ARG A 128 22.18 -2.88 15.58
CA ARG A 128 22.24 -2.61 14.13
C ARG A 128 22.69 -3.85 13.36
N ASN A 129 23.73 -4.56 13.83
CA ASN A 129 24.19 -5.79 13.18
C ASN A 129 23.12 -6.89 13.22
N ARG A 130 22.44 -7.05 14.37
CA ARG A 130 21.32 -8.00 14.50
C ARG A 130 20.18 -7.66 13.54
N ALA A 131 19.82 -6.39 13.43
CA ALA A 131 18.80 -5.92 12.50
C ALA A 131 19.19 -6.17 11.04
N SER A 132 20.42 -5.83 10.64
CA SER A 132 20.93 -6.10 9.30
C SER A 132 20.90 -7.60 8.95
N ASN A 133 21.37 -8.46 9.86
CA ASN A 133 21.36 -9.91 9.65
C ASN A 133 19.94 -10.45 9.51
N HIS A 134 19.03 -10.00 10.38
CA HIS A 134 17.62 -10.41 10.33
C HIS A 134 16.93 -9.98 9.02
N VAL A 135 17.22 -8.78 8.53
CA VAL A 135 16.71 -8.30 7.23
C VAL A 135 17.19 -9.21 6.09
N VAL A 136 18.47 -9.59 6.08
CA VAL A 136 19.03 -10.49 5.07
C VAL A 136 18.37 -11.88 5.14
N GLU A 137 18.28 -12.46 6.33
CA GLU A 137 17.68 -13.77 6.55
C GLU A 137 16.22 -13.83 6.07
N ILE A 138 15.42 -12.84 6.45
CA ILE A 138 14.01 -12.76 6.07
C ILE A 138 13.85 -12.57 4.55
N ARG A 139 14.71 -11.77 3.91
CA ARG A 139 14.71 -11.65 2.45
C ARG A 139 15.02 -12.96 1.75
N GLU A 140 15.98 -13.72 2.26
CA GLU A 140 16.32 -15.02 1.69
C GLU A 140 15.18 -16.01 1.86
N PHE A 141 14.52 -16.01 3.02
CA PHE A 141 13.33 -16.80 3.28
C PHE A 141 12.22 -16.49 2.27
N TYR A 142 11.82 -15.22 2.14
CA TYR A 142 10.77 -14.83 1.19
C TYR A 142 11.14 -15.11 -0.26
N ARG A 143 12.41 -14.93 -0.65
CA ARG A 143 12.88 -15.29 -2.00
C ARG A 143 12.76 -16.78 -2.27
N ARG A 144 13.14 -17.63 -1.30
CA ARG A 144 13.02 -19.08 -1.39
C ARG A 144 11.56 -19.50 -1.49
N ALA A 145 10.71 -19.01 -0.58
CA ALA A 145 9.27 -19.28 -0.57
C ALA A 145 8.59 -18.85 -1.88
N MET A 146 8.89 -17.66 -2.40
CA MET A 146 8.36 -17.17 -3.68
C MET A 146 8.78 -18.08 -4.85
N THR A 147 10.04 -18.52 -4.87
CA THR A 147 10.54 -19.42 -5.92
C THR A 147 9.86 -20.79 -5.86
N GLU A 148 9.67 -21.30 -4.65
CA GLU A 148 8.98 -22.57 -4.40
C GLU A 148 7.50 -22.49 -4.78
N ASN A 149 6.81 -21.40 -4.42
CA ASN A 149 5.42 -21.16 -4.81
C ASN A 149 5.26 -21.13 -6.35
N LEU A 150 6.13 -20.41 -7.05
CA LEU A 150 6.13 -20.36 -8.51
C LEU A 150 6.43 -21.74 -9.13
N ARG A 151 7.35 -22.52 -8.56
CA ARG A 151 7.63 -23.88 -9.03
C ARG A 151 6.43 -24.81 -8.82
N ALA A 152 5.80 -24.75 -7.64
CA ALA A 152 4.62 -25.56 -7.33
C ALA A 152 3.45 -25.26 -8.28
N LEU A 153 3.29 -23.99 -8.69
CA LEU A 153 2.33 -23.62 -9.72
C LEU A 153 2.63 -24.28 -11.07
N LEU A 154 3.88 -24.19 -11.54
CA LEU A 154 4.29 -24.76 -12.83
C LEU A 154 4.20 -26.29 -12.85
N ASP A 155 4.51 -26.94 -11.74
CA ASP A 155 4.35 -28.38 -11.55
C ASP A 155 2.88 -28.81 -11.44
N GLY A 156 1.94 -27.86 -11.34
CA GLY A 156 0.51 -28.13 -11.17
C GLY A 156 0.14 -28.72 -9.81
N LYS A 157 1.03 -28.61 -8.82
CA LYS A 157 0.85 -29.15 -7.46
C LYS A 157 0.06 -28.23 -6.53
N ARG A 158 -0.29 -27.03 -7.01
CA ARG A 158 -0.95 -25.99 -6.23
C ARG A 158 -2.21 -25.48 -6.93
N GLU A 159 -3.27 -25.31 -6.15
CA GLU A 159 -4.51 -24.70 -6.60
C GLU A 159 -4.34 -23.21 -6.89
N ALA A 160 -5.11 -22.69 -7.85
CA ALA A 160 -4.96 -21.31 -8.32
C ALA A 160 -5.18 -20.27 -7.21
N ARG A 161 -6.19 -20.51 -6.35
CA ARG A 161 -6.52 -19.61 -5.23
C ARG A 161 -5.38 -19.56 -4.21
N ASP A 162 -4.91 -20.72 -3.77
CA ASP A 162 -3.85 -20.81 -2.76
C ASP A 162 -2.53 -20.25 -3.28
N PHE A 163 -2.24 -20.44 -4.57
CA PHE A 163 -1.09 -19.81 -5.22
C PHE A 163 -1.19 -18.29 -5.18
N VAL A 164 -2.34 -17.72 -5.58
CA VAL A 164 -2.52 -16.27 -5.68
C VAL A 164 -2.49 -15.61 -4.30
N ASP A 165 -3.21 -16.18 -3.33
CA ASP A 165 -3.25 -15.64 -1.97
C ASP A 165 -1.84 -15.62 -1.35
N GLU A 166 -1.08 -16.72 -1.46
CA GLU A 166 0.31 -16.76 -0.95
C GLU A 166 1.26 -15.89 -1.79
N PHE A 167 1.09 -15.80 -3.11
CA PHE A 167 1.92 -14.94 -3.95
C PHE A 167 1.79 -13.46 -3.55
N ILE A 168 0.56 -12.99 -3.29
CA ILE A 168 0.30 -11.62 -2.85
C ILE A 168 0.89 -11.39 -1.46
N GLU A 169 0.71 -12.34 -0.54
CA GLU A 169 1.28 -12.27 0.80
C GLU A 169 2.82 -12.19 0.74
N LEU A 170 3.49 -13.14 0.08
CA LEU A 170 4.94 -13.16 -0.04
C LEU A 170 5.51 -11.90 -0.71
N ALA A 171 4.80 -11.35 -1.72
CA ALA A 171 5.24 -10.14 -2.40
C ALA A 171 5.10 -8.88 -1.51
N THR A 172 4.04 -8.82 -0.71
CA THR A 172 3.74 -7.71 0.20
C THR A 172 4.67 -7.76 1.42
N SER A 173 4.70 -8.90 2.11
CA SER A 173 5.46 -9.14 3.34
C SER A 173 6.98 -9.22 3.08
N GLY A 174 7.39 -9.67 1.90
CA GLY A 174 8.80 -9.67 1.49
C GLY A 174 9.35 -8.29 1.11
N ASN A 175 8.54 -7.23 1.22
CA ASN A 175 8.81 -5.88 0.72
C ASN A 175 9.46 -5.95 -0.67
N LEU A 176 8.86 -6.71 -1.59
CA LEU A 176 9.45 -6.90 -2.91
C LEU A 176 9.55 -5.55 -3.61
N ARG A 177 10.73 -5.23 -4.16
CA ARG A 177 10.91 -3.98 -4.91
C ARG A 177 9.81 -3.85 -5.97
N ILE A 178 9.14 -2.70 -5.99
CA ILE A 178 7.94 -2.50 -6.81
C ILE A 178 8.14 -2.88 -8.29
N GLU A 179 9.30 -2.58 -8.86
CA GLU A 179 9.63 -2.92 -10.25
C GLU A 179 9.79 -4.43 -10.49
N ILE A 180 10.25 -5.18 -9.49
CA ILE A 180 10.31 -6.64 -9.55
C ILE A 180 8.90 -7.20 -9.42
N TYR A 181 8.10 -6.68 -8.49
CA TYR A 181 6.72 -7.11 -8.29
C TYR A 181 5.88 -6.92 -9.56
N LYS A 182 5.89 -5.72 -10.14
CA LYS A 182 5.25 -5.41 -11.43
C LYS A 182 5.69 -6.39 -12.52
N ARG A 183 7.00 -6.60 -12.67
CA ARG A 183 7.55 -7.50 -13.69
C ARG A 183 7.07 -8.94 -13.50
N LEU A 184 7.03 -9.43 -12.27
CA LEU A 184 6.55 -10.78 -11.96
C LEU A 184 5.08 -10.93 -12.33
N VAL A 185 4.23 -9.99 -11.91
CA VAL A 185 2.80 -10.04 -12.22
C VAL A 185 2.56 -9.98 -13.73
N ILE A 186 3.23 -9.09 -14.46
CA ILE A 186 3.11 -9.01 -15.92
C ILE A 186 3.56 -10.32 -16.58
N LYS A 187 4.66 -10.90 -16.11
CA LYS A 187 5.13 -12.21 -16.61
C LYS A 187 4.10 -13.30 -16.35
N LEU A 188 3.46 -13.33 -15.18
CA LEU A 188 2.40 -14.29 -14.86
C LEU A 188 1.18 -14.10 -15.77
N MET A 189 0.76 -12.86 -16.01
CA MET A 189 -0.37 -12.55 -16.88
C MET A 189 -0.09 -12.90 -18.35
N ARG A 190 1.14 -12.68 -18.82
CA ARG A 190 1.55 -12.92 -20.22
C ARG A 190 1.97 -14.36 -20.53
N SER A 191 2.30 -15.16 -19.53
CA SER A 191 2.86 -16.48 -19.77
C SER A 191 1.80 -17.48 -20.23
N ASP A 192 2.09 -18.22 -21.28
CA ASP A 192 1.25 -19.32 -21.77
C ASP A 192 1.35 -20.57 -20.86
N ALA A 193 2.41 -20.67 -20.06
CA ALA A 193 2.60 -21.76 -19.10
C ALA A 193 1.70 -21.59 -17.85
N VAL A 194 1.21 -20.38 -17.59
CA VAL A 194 0.33 -20.09 -16.47
C VAL A 194 -1.12 -20.32 -16.91
N ARG A 195 -1.81 -21.22 -16.20
CA ARG A 195 -3.20 -21.58 -16.48
C ARG A 195 -4.11 -20.34 -16.38
N PRO A 196 -5.14 -20.20 -17.26
CA PRO A 196 -6.06 -19.05 -17.22
C PRO A 196 -6.73 -18.83 -15.86
N SER A 197 -7.05 -19.89 -15.10
CA SER A 197 -7.65 -19.80 -13.76
C SER A 197 -6.83 -18.95 -12.80
N VAL A 198 -5.49 -19.01 -12.87
CA VAL A 198 -4.60 -18.18 -12.05
C VAL A 198 -4.70 -16.71 -12.45
N LYS A 199 -4.74 -16.43 -13.76
CA LYS A 199 -4.88 -15.07 -14.29
C LYS A 199 -6.22 -14.46 -13.86
N PHE A 200 -7.30 -15.24 -13.89
CA PHE A 200 -8.60 -14.82 -13.38
C PHE A 200 -8.57 -14.55 -11.87
N MET A 201 -8.01 -15.45 -11.07
CA MET A 201 -7.85 -15.25 -9.62
C MET A 201 -7.02 -14.00 -9.28
N LEU A 202 -5.97 -13.70 -10.05
CA LEU A 202 -5.18 -12.47 -9.90
C LEU A 202 -6.05 -11.22 -10.14
N LEU A 203 -6.92 -11.24 -11.16
CA LEU A 203 -7.82 -10.12 -11.46
C LEU A 203 -8.90 -9.97 -10.39
N GLU A 204 -9.47 -11.07 -9.88
CA GLU A 204 -10.44 -11.01 -8.77
C GLU A 204 -9.84 -10.38 -7.51
N ARG A 205 -8.56 -10.66 -7.22
CA ARG A 205 -7.84 -10.12 -6.07
C ARG A 205 -7.14 -8.78 -6.34
N LEU A 206 -7.54 -8.04 -7.39
CA LEU A 206 -6.93 -6.76 -7.76
C LEU A 206 -6.82 -5.77 -6.59
N ASP A 207 -7.78 -5.75 -5.65
CA ASP A 207 -7.74 -4.82 -4.52
C ASP A 207 -6.61 -5.07 -3.54
N CYS A 208 -6.11 -6.31 -3.49
CA CYS A 208 -5.05 -6.72 -2.58
C CYS A 208 -3.65 -6.31 -3.07
N PHE A 209 -3.53 -5.88 -4.32
CA PHE A 209 -2.26 -5.38 -4.85
C PHE A 209 -2.03 -3.92 -4.43
N PRO A 210 -0.78 -3.46 -4.29
CA PRO A 210 -0.49 -2.05 -4.16
C PRO A 210 -0.98 -1.25 -5.36
N GLN A 211 -1.39 -0.01 -5.13
CA GLN A 211 -1.99 0.85 -6.15
C GLN A 211 -1.17 0.91 -7.45
N MET A 212 0.15 1.10 -7.33
CA MET A 212 1.08 1.14 -8.47
C MET A 212 1.12 -0.14 -9.31
N VAL A 213 0.85 -1.30 -8.70
CA VAL A 213 0.79 -2.59 -9.40
C VAL A 213 -0.58 -2.74 -10.06
N LYS A 214 -1.68 -2.35 -9.40
CA LYS A 214 -3.03 -2.37 -9.97
C LYS A 214 -3.10 -1.62 -11.30
N ILE A 215 -2.58 -0.38 -11.34
CA ILE A 215 -2.57 0.45 -12.55
C ILE A 215 -1.91 -0.29 -13.70
N GLN A 216 -0.79 -0.96 -13.41
CA GLN A 216 0.00 -1.63 -14.42
C GLN A 216 -0.64 -2.93 -14.89
N ILE A 217 -1.28 -3.70 -14.01
CA ILE A 217 -2.09 -4.86 -14.40
C ILE A 217 -3.19 -4.44 -15.37
N VAL A 218 -3.95 -3.41 -15.03
CA VAL A 218 -5.04 -2.91 -15.88
C VAL A 218 -4.52 -2.40 -17.22
N SER A 219 -3.45 -1.60 -17.21
CA SER A 219 -2.83 -1.11 -18.43
C SER A 219 -2.35 -2.26 -19.33
N GLU A 220 -1.79 -3.31 -18.73
CA GLU A 220 -1.28 -4.47 -19.44
C GLU A 220 -2.41 -5.28 -20.09
N VAL A 221 -3.48 -5.59 -19.34
CA VAL A 221 -4.64 -6.32 -19.87
C VAL A 221 -5.32 -5.54 -20.99
N ASN A 222 -5.40 -4.21 -20.89
CA ASN A 222 -6.00 -3.37 -21.93
C ASN A 222 -5.13 -3.27 -23.19
N ALA A 223 -3.82 -3.20 -23.05
CA ALA A 223 -2.87 -3.13 -24.17
C ALA A 223 -2.64 -4.51 -24.83
N ALA A 224 -3.09 -5.59 -24.21
CA ALA A 224 -2.91 -6.94 -24.72
C ALA A 224 -3.62 -7.14 -26.08
N PRO A 225 -3.06 -7.98 -26.97
CA PRO A 225 -3.67 -8.29 -28.26
C PRO A 225 -5.04 -8.94 -28.09
N ASP A 226 -5.92 -8.78 -29.07
CA ASP A 226 -7.29 -9.31 -29.04
C ASP A 226 -7.34 -10.81 -29.38
N THR A 227 -6.59 -11.62 -28.63
CA THR A 227 -6.77 -13.08 -28.63
C THR A 227 -8.01 -13.45 -27.80
N ALA A 228 -8.58 -14.64 -28.03
CA ALA A 228 -9.75 -15.10 -27.30
C ALA A 228 -9.54 -15.06 -25.77
N GLU A 229 -8.36 -15.49 -25.29
CA GLU A 229 -8.01 -15.46 -23.86
C GLU A 229 -7.98 -14.03 -23.29
N TYR A 230 -7.30 -13.09 -23.97
CA TYR A 230 -7.24 -11.70 -23.51
C TYR A 230 -8.57 -10.98 -23.64
N GLN A 231 -9.42 -11.34 -24.60
CA GLN A 231 -10.79 -10.83 -24.66
C GLN A 231 -11.59 -11.26 -23.43
N THR A 232 -11.47 -12.52 -23.00
CA THR A 232 -12.08 -12.98 -21.75
C THR A 232 -11.54 -12.21 -20.55
N LEU A 233 -10.22 -12.03 -20.44
CA LEU A 233 -9.62 -11.24 -19.34
C LEU A 233 -10.09 -9.78 -19.33
N LYS A 234 -10.19 -9.13 -20.49
CA LYS A 234 -10.72 -7.76 -20.63
C LYS A 234 -12.19 -7.70 -20.19
N GLN A 235 -12.99 -8.72 -20.52
CA GLN A 235 -14.40 -8.78 -20.14
C GLN A 235 -14.58 -9.02 -18.64
N GLU A 236 -13.79 -9.92 -18.04
CA GLU A 236 -13.79 -10.13 -16.59
C GLU A 236 -13.40 -8.85 -15.83
N LEU A 237 -12.38 -8.13 -16.31
CA LEU A 237 -11.98 -6.86 -15.72
C LEU A 237 -13.12 -5.82 -15.78
N ARG A 238 -13.90 -5.78 -16.87
CA ARG A 238 -15.13 -4.95 -16.96
C ARG A 238 -16.18 -5.39 -15.97
N TRP A 239 -16.40 -6.69 -15.83
CA TRP A 239 -17.39 -7.18 -14.88
C TRP A 239 -17.04 -6.85 -13.45
N ILE A 240 -15.78 -7.06 -13.04
CA ILE A 240 -15.27 -6.67 -11.73
C ILE A 240 -15.46 -5.16 -11.50
N TYR A 241 -15.18 -4.34 -12.51
CA TYR A 241 -15.38 -2.89 -12.45
C TYR A 241 -16.86 -2.51 -12.27
N GLU A 242 -17.76 -3.09 -13.06
CA GLU A 242 -19.20 -2.84 -12.97
C GLU A 242 -19.79 -3.32 -11.64
N ALA A 243 -19.34 -4.46 -11.12
CA ALA A 243 -19.77 -4.99 -9.83
C ALA A 243 -19.36 -4.04 -8.69
N LYS A 244 -18.09 -3.62 -8.66
CA LYS A 244 -17.57 -2.69 -7.63
C LYS A 244 -18.23 -1.33 -7.69
N THR A 245 -18.43 -0.76 -8.87
CA THR A 245 -19.11 0.56 -8.99
C THR A 245 -20.57 0.50 -8.54
N ARG A 246 -21.26 -0.64 -8.73
CA ARG A 246 -22.60 -0.85 -8.15
C ARG A 246 -22.56 -0.95 -6.63
N GLU A 247 -21.57 -1.65 -6.09
CA GLU A 247 -21.37 -1.80 -4.63
C GLU A 247 -21.06 -0.45 -3.96
N THR A 248 -20.12 0.34 -4.50
CA THR A 248 -19.81 1.68 -3.98
C THR A 248 -21.01 2.63 -4.03
N LYS A 249 -21.83 2.56 -5.09
CA LYS A 249 -23.08 3.34 -5.19
C LYS A 249 -24.09 2.94 -4.12
N ARG A 250 -24.20 1.63 -3.81
CA ARG A 250 -25.05 1.13 -2.72
C ARG A 250 -24.55 1.61 -1.36
N ASP A 251 -23.26 1.48 -1.09
CA ASP A 251 -22.65 1.91 0.18
C ASP A 251 -22.81 3.43 0.40
N ASN A 252 -22.66 4.23 -0.65
CA ASN A 252 -22.87 5.67 -0.56
C ASN A 252 -24.35 6.03 -0.39
N ALA A 253 -25.26 5.30 -1.03
CA ALA A 253 -26.70 5.47 -0.81
C ALA A 253 -27.10 5.10 0.62
N GLU A 254 -26.54 4.03 1.19
CA GLU A 254 -26.75 3.64 2.58
C GLU A 254 -26.15 4.62 3.59
N LYS A 255 -24.95 5.13 3.34
CA LYS A 255 -24.32 6.16 4.18
C LYS A 255 -25.10 7.47 4.13
N SER A 256 -25.61 7.85 2.95
CA SER A 256 -26.52 8.99 2.79
C SER A 256 -27.82 8.76 3.56
N ALA A 257 -28.46 7.61 3.41
CA ALA A 257 -29.69 7.27 4.14
C ALA A 257 -29.49 7.26 5.67
N LYS A 258 -28.37 6.72 6.16
CA LYS A 258 -28.00 6.72 7.59
C LYS A 258 -27.64 8.12 8.11
N SER A 259 -27.05 8.97 7.27
CA SER A 259 -26.79 10.39 7.58
C SER A 259 -28.11 11.18 7.73
N TRP A 260 -29.09 10.93 6.85
CA TRP A 260 -30.44 11.51 6.94
C TRP A 260 -31.24 11.01 8.15
N LEU A 261 -30.96 9.81 8.66
CA LEU A 261 -31.61 9.23 9.84
C LEU A 261 -30.93 9.62 11.17
N SER A 262 -29.80 10.32 11.12
CA SER A 262 -29.19 10.90 12.33
C SER A 262 -29.89 12.23 12.68
N PRO A 263 -30.29 12.49 13.93
CA PRO A 263 -30.87 13.77 14.30
C PRO A 263 -29.78 14.84 14.24
N SER A 264 -29.71 15.54 13.12
CA SER A 264 -28.90 16.74 12.97
C SER A 264 -29.39 17.77 13.98
N ARG A 265 -28.54 18.10 14.96
CA ARG A 265 -28.67 19.30 15.78
C ARG A 265 -28.65 20.49 14.80
N MET A 266 -29.80 21.07 14.51
CA MET A 266 -29.89 22.20 13.59
C MET A 266 -29.22 23.42 14.21
N ASP A 267 -28.13 23.89 13.61
CA ASP A 267 -27.61 25.24 13.86
C ASP A 267 -28.45 26.25 13.08
N PHE A 268 -29.15 27.08 13.84
CA PHE A 268 -30.11 28.08 13.35
C PHE A 268 -29.37 29.38 12.99
N ALA A 269 -28.60 29.42 11.90
CA ALA A 269 -28.03 30.67 11.41
C ALA A 269 -27.46 30.58 9.98
N THR A 270 -28.30 30.50 8.94
CA THR A 270 -28.07 31.21 7.67
C THR A 270 -29.29 31.08 6.74
N ALA A 271 -30.21 32.02 6.86
CA ALA A 271 -31.25 32.25 5.86
C ALA A 271 -31.16 33.71 5.41
N VAL A 272 -30.41 33.98 4.34
CA VAL A 272 -30.67 35.09 3.38
C VAL A 272 -29.99 34.74 2.06
N GLY A 273 -30.76 34.65 0.97
CA GLY A 273 -30.21 34.71 -0.39
C GLY A 273 -30.69 33.65 -1.37
N MET A 274 -32.00 33.40 -1.49
CA MET A 274 -32.55 32.80 -2.71
C MET A 274 -33.18 33.90 -3.57
N GLN A 275 -32.67 34.08 -4.80
CA GLN A 275 -33.53 34.43 -5.93
C GLN A 275 -32.85 34.18 -7.30
N ASN A 276 -33.58 33.43 -8.12
CA ASN A 276 -33.69 33.49 -9.58
C ASN A 276 -32.52 33.01 -10.47
N LYS A 277 -32.73 31.87 -11.13
CA LYS A 277 -33.20 31.84 -12.53
C LYS A 277 -33.66 30.43 -12.94
N ARG A 278 -34.83 30.38 -13.57
CA ARG A 278 -35.49 29.21 -14.17
C ARG A 278 -35.29 29.21 -15.69
N ASN A 279 -35.37 28.00 -16.25
CA ASN A 279 -35.77 27.59 -17.60
C ASN A 279 -34.76 27.67 -18.76
N ALA A 280 -34.51 26.52 -19.40
CA ALA A 280 -34.99 26.23 -20.76
C ALA A 280 -34.76 24.75 -21.14
N GLU A 281 -35.84 24.07 -21.53
CA GLU A 281 -35.85 22.79 -22.25
C GLU A 281 -35.55 23.04 -23.75
N ALA A 282 -34.88 22.09 -24.42
CA ALA A 282 -34.97 21.93 -25.88
C ALA A 282 -34.61 20.50 -26.32
N ASN A 283 -35.38 20.02 -27.29
CA ASN A 283 -35.58 18.64 -27.73
C ASN A 283 -34.53 18.06 -28.70
N CYS A 284 -34.46 16.71 -28.68
CA CYS A 284 -34.35 15.72 -29.77
C CYS A 284 -33.63 16.04 -31.10
N ALA A 285 -32.70 15.15 -31.49
CA ALA A 285 -32.69 14.50 -32.81
C ALA A 285 -31.79 13.24 -32.79
N ALA A 286 -32.36 12.10 -33.16
CA ALA A 286 -31.63 10.87 -33.49
C ALA A 286 -31.33 10.85 -35.00
N ASP A 287 -30.24 10.22 -35.41
CA ASP A 287 -30.17 9.61 -36.75
C ASP A 287 -29.41 8.27 -36.72
N PRO A 288 -29.93 7.21 -37.37
CA PRO A 288 -29.42 5.85 -37.28
C PRO A 288 -28.50 5.49 -38.47
N TYR A 289 -27.73 4.41 -38.30
CA TYR A 289 -26.85 3.76 -39.28
C TYR A 289 -25.45 4.38 -39.48
N ARG A 290 -24.49 3.86 -38.72
CA ARG A 290 -23.19 3.50 -39.30
C ARG A 290 -22.68 2.19 -38.68
N GLY A 291 -22.83 1.12 -39.43
CA GLY A 291 -22.19 -0.15 -39.15
C GLY A 291 -20.68 -0.02 -39.35
N THR A 292 -19.92 -0.33 -38.31
CA THR A 292 -18.50 -0.68 -38.38
C THR A 292 -18.23 -1.66 -37.25
N ARG A 293 -17.63 -2.80 -37.60
CA ARG A 293 -17.17 -3.88 -36.71
C ARG A 293 -16.73 -3.32 -35.34
N SER A 294 -17.41 -3.74 -34.28
CA SER A 294 -17.06 -3.39 -32.90
C SER A 294 -15.73 -4.06 -32.55
N ALA A 295 -14.62 -3.37 -32.83
CA ALA A 295 -13.48 -3.47 -31.95
C ALA A 295 -13.94 -2.91 -30.61
N MET A 296 -13.96 -3.75 -29.57
CA MET A 296 -14.34 -3.35 -28.22
C MET A 296 -13.50 -2.13 -27.82
N PRO A 297 -14.10 -0.98 -27.47
CA PRO A 297 -13.33 0.19 -27.07
C PRO A 297 -12.53 -0.16 -25.81
N GLY A 298 -11.23 0.09 -25.79
CA GLY A 298 -10.42 -0.03 -24.57
C GLY A 298 -10.91 0.94 -23.49
N PHE A 299 -10.63 0.64 -22.22
CA PHE A 299 -10.94 1.56 -21.11
C PHE A 299 -10.19 2.88 -21.28
N ASN A 300 -10.85 3.99 -20.96
CA ASN A 300 -10.22 5.31 -20.99
C ASN A 300 -9.35 5.51 -19.74
N SER A 301 -8.13 6.06 -19.89
CA SER A 301 -7.17 6.24 -18.79
C SER A 301 -7.74 7.06 -17.61
N ARG A 302 -8.75 7.91 -17.84
CA ARG A 302 -9.48 8.65 -16.81
C ARG A 302 -10.38 7.78 -15.93
N GLU A 303 -11.03 6.76 -16.51
CA GLU A 303 -11.89 5.81 -15.79
C GLU A 303 -11.06 4.82 -14.97
N ILE A 304 -9.87 4.50 -15.49
CA ILE A 304 -8.87 3.71 -14.77
C ILE A 304 -8.34 4.52 -13.57
N ALA A 305 -7.98 5.80 -13.75
CA ALA A 305 -7.46 6.64 -12.68
C ALA A 305 -8.48 6.90 -11.54
N SER A 306 -9.76 7.11 -11.85
CA SER A 306 -10.80 7.33 -10.83
C SER A 306 -11.13 6.10 -10.00
N TRP A 307 -10.87 4.89 -10.52
CA TRP A 307 -11.01 3.62 -9.80
C TRP A 307 -9.82 3.28 -8.89
N LEU A 308 -8.68 3.93 -9.16
CA LEU A 308 -7.37 3.67 -8.60
C LEU A 308 -6.97 4.72 -7.54
N SER A 309 -7.92 5.53 -7.08
CA SER A 309 -7.77 6.61 -6.09
C SER A 309 -8.66 6.33 -4.88
#